data_AF-A0A969PBW4-F1
#
_entry.id   AF-A0A969PBW4-F1
#
_cell.length_a   1.000
_cell.length_b   1.000
_cell.length_c   1.000
_cell.angle_alpha   90.00
_cell.angle_beta   90.00
_cell.angle_gamma   90.00
#
_symmetry.space_group_name_H-M   'P 1'
#
loop_
_entity.id
_entity.type
_entity.pdbx_description
1 polymer ?
#
loop_
_entity_poly.entity_id
_entity_poly.type
_entity_poly.pdbx_seq_one_letter_code
_entity_poly.pdbx_strand_id
1 'polypeptide(L)'
;RSGLRVMAGFIIGFDGEKPGAGGRIVKFVEQTAIPTALFSMLQALPDTALWHRLAKEGRLRSQLSTGNQTALMNFVPTRPLEDIAREYIEAFWELYEPARFLDRAYRHYRLLGEATYPKKGKSATKKLNWVTVRALLIIGWRQGVWRDTRWQFWRNLWSMYRHNPGGLSSYLSVCAQIEHFVEYRQIVRDEIEAQLAEYLKQEAQLTTEAKVANAA
;
A
#
# COMPACT_ATOMS: atom_id res chain seq x y z
N ARG A 1 23.96 11.64 5.10
CA ARG A 1 22.52 11.34 4.90
C ARG A 1 21.74 12.65 4.94
N SER A 2 20.86 12.92 3.96
CA SER A 2 20.29 14.27 3.71
C SER A 2 18.92 14.56 4.35
N GLY A 3 18.40 13.67 5.21
CA GLY A 3 17.20 13.96 6.00
C GLY A 3 15.90 13.98 5.18
N LEU A 4 15.77 13.09 4.20
CA LEU A 4 14.59 13.03 3.31
C LEU A 4 13.58 12.01 3.82
N ARG A 5 12.31 12.42 3.91
CA ARG A 5 11.18 11.51 4.12
C ARG A 5 10.88 10.81 2.81
N VAL A 6 10.81 9.49 2.83
CA VAL A 6 10.59 8.67 1.63
C VAL A 6 9.16 8.16 1.60
N MET A 7 8.54 8.25 0.43
CA MET A 7 7.32 7.54 0.05
C MET A 7 7.62 6.85 -1.27
N ALA A 8 7.10 5.64 -1.48
CA ALA A 8 7.34 4.89 -2.71
C ALA A 8 6.04 4.32 -3.28
N GLY A 9 5.95 4.31 -4.60
CA GLY A 9 4.91 3.64 -5.36
C GLY A 9 5.44 2.34 -5.96
N PHE A 10 4.65 1.27 -5.87
CA PHE A 10 4.96 -0.04 -6.39
C PHE A 10 3.78 -0.55 -7.21
N ILE A 11 4.09 -1.27 -8.29
CA ILE A 11 3.09 -1.85 -9.19
C ILE A 11 3.47 -3.31 -9.44
N ILE A 12 2.49 -4.21 -9.41
CA ILE A 12 2.61 -5.64 -9.73
C ILE A 12 1.79 -5.99 -10.98
N GLY A 13 2.15 -7.07 -11.67
CA GLY A 13 1.38 -7.58 -12.83
C GLY A 13 1.94 -7.14 -14.18
N PHE A 14 3.24 -6.87 -14.28
CA PHE A 14 3.88 -6.64 -15.58
C PHE A 14 4.02 -7.94 -16.38
N ASP A 15 4.03 -7.83 -17.71
CA ASP A 15 4.32 -8.95 -18.59
C ASP A 15 5.72 -9.52 -18.30
N GLY A 16 5.83 -10.85 -18.20
CA GLY A 16 7.07 -11.55 -17.83
C GLY A 16 7.44 -11.48 -16.35
N GLU A 17 6.58 -10.92 -15.49
CA GLU A 17 6.82 -10.90 -14.05
C GLU A 17 6.84 -12.30 -13.45
N LYS A 18 7.87 -12.59 -12.64
CA LYS A 18 8.03 -13.89 -11.97
C LYS A 18 7.14 -13.98 -10.71
N PRO A 19 6.58 -15.15 -10.38
CA PRO A 19 5.83 -15.38 -9.14
C PRO A 19 6.57 -14.89 -7.88
N GLY A 20 5.79 -14.51 -6.86
CA GLY A 20 6.30 -13.97 -5.60
C GLY A 20 6.79 -12.51 -5.69
N ALA A 21 6.31 -11.74 -6.67
CA ALA A 21 6.68 -10.33 -6.82
C ALA A 21 6.17 -9.49 -5.65
N GLY A 22 4.95 -9.76 -5.18
CA GLY A 22 4.37 -9.10 -4.00
C GLY A 22 5.28 -9.23 -2.77
N GLY A 23 5.67 -10.47 -2.42
CA GLY A 23 6.58 -10.72 -1.30
C GLY A 23 7.95 -10.04 -1.43
N ARG A 24 8.52 -9.96 -2.64
CA ARG A 24 9.77 -9.22 -2.88
C ARG A 24 9.61 -7.72 -2.62
N ILE A 25 8.47 -7.14 -3.01
CA ILE A 25 8.12 -5.73 -2.72
C ILE A 25 8.00 -5.52 -1.21
N VAL A 26 7.27 -6.38 -0.49
CA VAL A 26 7.16 -6.30 0.98
C VAL A 26 8.54 -6.34 1.62
N LYS A 27 9.39 -7.30 1.23
CA LYS A 27 10.75 -7.44 1.75
C LYS A 27 11.58 -6.18 1.50
N PHE A 28 11.52 -5.61 0.30
CA PHE A 28 12.22 -4.37 -0.03
C PHE A 28 11.75 -3.19 0.83
N VAL A 29 10.43 -3.00 0.96
CA VAL A 29 9.82 -1.94 1.79
C VAL A 29 10.23 -2.06 3.25
N GLU A 30 10.24 -3.28 3.79
CA GLU A 30 10.68 -3.53 5.16
C GLU A 30 12.17 -3.26 5.35
N GLN A 31 13.03 -3.77 4.47
CA GLN A 31 14.48 -3.60 4.55
C GLN A 31 14.91 -2.12 4.45
N THR A 32 14.18 -1.33 3.66
CA THR A 32 14.48 0.09 3.43
C THR A 32 13.75 1.03 4.39
N ALA A 33 12.92 0.48 5.29
CA ALA A 33 12.09 1.24 6.22
C ALA A 33 11.26 2.34 5.51
N ILE A 34 10.62 2.01 4.39
CA ILE A 34 9.72 2.96 3.71
C ILE A 34 8.40 3.01 4.48
N PRO A 35 8.02 4.15 5.09
CA PRO A 35 6.84 4.22 5.94
C PRO A 35 5.54 4.06 5.15
N THR A 36 5.45 4.76 4.01
CA THR A 36 4.26 4.74 3.15
C THR A 36 4.61 4.16 1.79
N ALA A 37 4.07 2.98 1.49
CA ALA A 37 4.26 2.25 0.25
C ALA A 37 2.92 2.13 -0.49
N LEU A 38 2.69 3.01 -1.47
CA LEU A 38 1.52 2.90 -2.34
C LEU A 38 1.71 1.69 -3.24
N PHE A 39 0.75 0.78 -3.26
CA PHE A 39 0.86 -0.48 -3.98
C PHE A 39 -0.41 -0.73 -4.78
N SER A 40 -0.28 -1.05 -6.07
CA SER A 40 -1.42 -1.31 -6.96
C SER A 40 -1.09 -2.40 -7.99
N MET A 41 -2.12 -2.97 -8.61
CA MET A 41 -1.96 -3.78 -9.82
C MET A 41 -1.85 -2.89 -11.06
N LEU A 42 -1.17 -3.38 -12.09
CA LEU A 42 -0.97 -2.64 -13.34
C LEU A 42 -2.30 -2.46 -14.08
N GLN A 43 -2.57 -1.22 -14.51
CA GLN A 43 -3.73 -0.84 -15.30
C GLN A 43 -3.26 -0.26 -16.64
N ALA A 44 -3.91 -0.66 -17.72
CA ALA A 44 -3.71 -0.09 -19.05
C ALA A 44 -4.69 1.08 -19.25
N LEU A 45 -4.23 2.31 -19.02
CA LEU A 45 -5.04 3.51 -19.22
C LEU A 45 -5.27 3.79 -20.71
N PRO A 46 -6.46 4.25 -21.13
CA PRO A 46 -6.74 4.61 -22.53
C PRO A 46 -5.67 5.52 -23.13
N ASP A 47 -5.40 5.32 -24.42
CA ASP A 47 -4.47 6.13 -25.22
C ASP A 47 -2.99 6.11 -24.75
N THR A 48 -2.63 5.18 -23.86
CA THR A 48 -1.22 4.93 -23.51
C THR A 48 -0.58 3.94 -24.47
N ALA A 49 0.76 3.96 -24.56
CA ALA A 49 1.50 2.98 -25.35
C ALA A 49 1.20 1.52 -24.93
N LEU A 50 1.02 1.27 -23.63
CA LEU A 50 0.62 -0.03 -23.11
C LEU A 50 -0.77 -0.43 -23.60
N TRP A 51 -1.73 0.50 -23.56
CA TRP A 51 -3.09 0.25 -24.02
C TRP A 51 -3.15 -0.05 -25.51
N HIS A 52 -2.49 0.73 -26.36
CA HIS A 52 -2.43 0.47 -27.80
C HIS A 52 -1.80 -0.89 -28.12
N ARG A 53 -0.74 -1.27 -27.39
CA ARG A 53 -0.10 -2.58 -27.52
C ARG A 53 -1.07 -3.70 -27.16
N LEU A 54 -1.70 -3.64 -25.98
CA LEU A 54 -2.62 -4.67 -25.50
C LEU A 54 -3.89 -4.75 -26.35
N ALA A 55 -4.35 -3.63 -26.93
CA ALA A 55 -5.46 -3.61 -27.89
C ALA A 55 -5.10 -4.42 -29.14
N LYS A 56 -3.91 -4.18 -29.70
CA LYS A 56 -3.39 -4.92 -30.85
C LYS A 56 -3.20 -6.41 -30.56
N GLU A 57 -2.81 -6.75 -29.33
CA GLU A 57 -2.66 -8.13 -28.86
C GLU A 57 -4.00 -8.80 -28.51
N GLY A 58 -5.13 -8.07 -28.53
CA GLY A 58 -6.44 -8.61 -28.15
C GLY A 58 -6.57 -8.95 -26.66
N ARG A 59 -5.74 -8.36 -25.80
CA ARG A 59 -5.64 -8.67 -24.36
C ARG A 59 -6.41 -7.70 -23.46
N LEU A 60 -6.92 -6.59 -23.99
CA LEU A 60 -7.72 -5.64 -23.23
C LEU A 60 -9.07 -6.24 -22.84
N ARG A 61 -9.55 -5.91 -21.64
CA ARG A 61 -10.89 -6.27 -21.17
C ARG A 61 -11.82 -5.07 -21.23
N SER A 62 -13.13 -5.33 -21.30
CA SER A 62 -14.18 -4.29 -21.42
C SER A 62 -14.37 -3.43 -20.17
N GLN A 63 -13.80 -3.83 -19.02
CA GLN A 63 -13.86 -3.06 -17.79
C GLN A 63 -13.00 -1.80 -17.90
N LEU A 64 -13.62 -0.62 -17.71
CA LEU A 64 -12.88 0.64 -17.64
C LEU A 64 -11.89 0.59 -16.48
N SER A 65 -10.64 0.97 -16.75
CA SER A 65 -9.64 1.20 -15.71
C SER A 65 -10.14 2.30 -14.78
N THR A 66 -10.44 1.96 -13.53
CA THR A 66 -10.72 2.94 -12.47
C THR A 66 -9.45 3.56 -11.89
N GLY A 67 -8.28 2.98 -12.17
CA GLY A 67 -6.98 3.48 -11.72
C GLY A 67 -6.78 3.47 -10.20
N ASN A 68 -7.64 2.79 -9.44
CA ASN A 68 -7.60 2.74 -7.98
C ASN A 68 -6.87 1.47 -7.47
N GLN A 69 -6.46 1.46 -6.20
CA GLN A 69 -5.78 0.33 -5.57
C GLN A 69 -6.72 -0.86 -5.27
N THR A 70 -8.00 -0.71 -5.56
CA THR A 70 -9.01 -1.77 -5.35
C THR A 70 -9.50 -2.37 -6.65
N ALA A 71 -8.89 -2.03 -7.80
CA ALA A 71 -9.26 -2.62 -9.09
C ALA A 71 -8.34 -3.75 -9.49
N LEU A 72 -8.97 -4.83 -9.96
CA LEU A 72 -8.33 -5.90 -10.69
C LEU A 72 -7.81 -5.38 -12.05
N MET A 73 -6.83 -6.08 -12.63
CA MET A 73 -6.23 -5.69 -13.91
C MET A 73 -7.27 -5.67 -15.04
N ASN A 74 -7.25 -4.60 -15.85
CA ASN A 74 -8.14 -4.41 -16.98
C ASN A 74 -7.66 -5.08 -18.29
N PHE A 75 -6.73 -6.02 -18.20
CA PHE A 75 -6.22 -6.80 -19.33
C PHE A 75 -5.80 -8.19 -18.86
N VAL A 76 -5.61 -9.13 -19.80
CA VAL A 76 -5.14 -10.50 -19.52
C VAL A 76 -3.61 -10.52 -19.40
N PRO A 77 -3.02 -10.76 -18.22
CA PRO A 77 -1.56 -10.79 -18.02
C PRO A 77 -0.90 -12.06 -18.60
N THR A 78 0.43 -12.09 -18.67
CA THR A 78 1.20 -13.27 -19.16
C THR A 78 1.28 -14.42 -18.15
N ARG A 79 0.76 -14.25 -16.93
CA ARG A 79 0.64 -15.28 -15.89
C ARG A 79 -0.78 -15.28 -15.34
N PRO A 80 -1.24 -16.34 -14.65
CA PRO A 80 -2.61 -16.39 -14.14
C PRO A 80 -2.96 -15.14 -13.32
N LEU A 81 -4.08 -14.49 -13.66
CA LEU A 81 -4.55 -13.28 -12.97
C LEU A 81 -4.86 -13.56 -11.49
N GLU A 82 -5.33 -14.77 -11.19
CA GLU A 82 -5.56 -15.25 -9.84
C GLU A 82 -4.28 -15.20 -8.98
N ASP A 83 -3.15 -15.66 -9.51
CA ASP A 83 -1.88 -15.64 -8.78
C ASP A 83 -1.43 -14.20 -8.47
N ILE A 84 -1.59 -13.29 -9.44
CA ILE A 84 -1.27 -11.86 -9.26
C ILE A 84 -2.16 -11.26 -8.17
N ALA A 85 -3.47 -11.52 -8.22
CA ALA A 85 -4.43 -10.99 -7.27
C ALA A 85 -4.18 -11.51 -5.84
N ARG A 86 -3.88 -12.79 -5.68
CA ARG A 86 -3.54 -13.40 -4.38
C ARG A 86 -2.25 -12.79 -3.82
N GLU A 87 -1.19 -12.72 -4.63
CA GLU A 87 0.07 -12.07 -4.23
C GLU A 87 -0.13 -10.60 -3.84
N TYR A 88 -1.00 -9.89 -4.57
CA TYR A 88 -1.34 -8.50 -4.29
C TYR A 88 -2.03 -8.34 -2.94
N ILE A 89 -3.08 -9.14 -2.67
CA ILE A 89 -3.81 -9.13 -1.40
C ILE A 89 -2.87 -9.44 -0.24
N GLU A 90 -2.08 -10.51 -0.35
CA GLU A 90 -1.14 -10.94 0.70
C GLU A 90 -0.10 -9.85 0.99
N ALA A 91 0.49 -9.27 -0.06
CA ALA A 91 1.47 -8.21 0.11
C ALA A 91 0.84 -6.95 0.73
N PHE A 92 -0.36 -6.55 0.30
CA PHE A 92 -1.08 -5.41 0.90
C PHE A 92 -1.41 -5.67 2.38
N TRP A 93 -1.83 -6.90 2.70
CA TRP A 93 -2.13 -7.36 4.06
C TRP A 93 -0.89 -7.29 4.97
N GLU A 94 0.28 -7.71 4.47
CA GLU A 94 1.54 -7.63 5.21
C GLU A 94 2.07 -6.20 5.35
N LEU A 95 2.04 -5.39 4.27
CA LEU A 95 2.54 -4.01 4.28
C LEU A 95 1.84 -3.17 5.35
N TYR A 96 0.55 -3.41 5.56
CA TYR A 96 -0.31 -2.66 6.47
C TYR A 96 -0.75 -3.48 7.69
N GLU A 97 0.04 -4.48 8.06
CA GLU A 97 -0.04 -5.09 9.39
C GLU A 97 0.35 -4.05 10.45
N PRO A 98 -0.51 -3.78 11.47
CA PRO A 98 -0.26 -2.72 12.46
C PRO A 98 1.12 -2.75 13.09
N ALA A 99 1.59 -3.91 13.54
CA ALA A 99 2.86 -4.00 14.26
C ALA A 99 4.06 -3.76 13.33
N ARG A 100 4.02 -4.32 12.11
CA ARG A 100 5.03 -4.13 11.06
C ARG A 100 5.07 -2.67 10.60
N PHE A 101 3.90 -2.06 10.36
CA PHE A 101 3.80 -0.67 9.95
C PHE A 101 4.39 0.28 11.00
N LEU A 102 4.03 0.11 12.28
CA LEU A 102 4.52 0.96 13.37
C LEU A 102 6.03 0.80 13.58
N ASP A 103 6.55 -0.42 13.51
CA ASP A 103 7.98 -0.69 13.56
C ASP A 103 8.73 -0.04 12.38
N ARG A 104 8.19 -0.19 11.17
CA ARG A 104 8.76 0.38 9.94
C ARG A 104 8.78 1.90 9.97
N ALA A 105 7.69 2.53 10.39
CA ALA A 105 7.62 3.98 10.59
C ALA A 105 8.63 4.43 11.65
N TYR A 106 8.73 3.73 12.78
CA TYR A 106 9.71 4.05 13.83
C TYR A 106 11.15 3.99 13.29
N ARG A 107 11.53 2.89 12.61
CA ARG A 107 12.86 2.77 11.98
C ARG A 107 13.14 3.91 11.02
N HIS A 108 12.18 4.26 10.16
CA HIS A 108 12.32 5.38 9.23
C HIS A 108 12.68 6.69 9.94
N TYR A 109 11.91 7.06 10.97
CA TYR A 109 12.10 8.31 11.68
C TYR A 109 13.33 8.30 12.60
N ARG A 110 13.81 7.13 13.04
CA ARG A 110 15.12 7.01 13.71
C ARG A 110 16.25 7.29 12.74
N LEU A 111 16.24 6.70 11.55
CA LEU A 111 17.21 6.98 10.48
C LEU A 111 17.19 8.47 10.08
N LEU A 112 16.01 9.08 10.05
CA LEU A 112 15.86 10.50 9.76
C LEU A 112 16.48 11.39 10.84
N GLY A 113 16.39 10.98 12.12
CA GLY A 113 16.98 11.71 13.25
C GLY A 113 18.50 11.75 13.25
N GLU A 114 19.15 10.78 12.58
CA GLU A 114 20.61 10.74 12.40
C GLU A 114 21.10 11.66 11.28
N ALA A 115 20.20 12.17 10.44
CA ALA A 115 20.58 12.96 9.29
C ALA A 115 21.02 14.37 9.69
N THR A 116 22.09 14.85 9.07
CA THR A 116 22.50 16.25 9.16
C THR A 116 21.66 17.06 8.18
N TYR A 117 20.76 17.90 8.69
CA TYR A 117 19.99 18.84 7.89
C TYR A 117 20.28 20.27 8.35
N PRO A 118 20.25 21.26 7.44
CA PRO A 118 20.46 22.65 7.81
C PRO A 118 19.42 23.04 8.87
N LYS A 119 19.89 23.64 9.97
CA LYS A 119 18.99 24.16 11.01
C LYS A 119 18.06 25.17 10.33
N LYS A 120 16.79 24.82 10.15
CA LYS A 120 15.77 25.79 9.74
C LYS A 120 15.83 26.93 10.76
N GLY A 121 16.01 28.17 10.30
CA GLY A 121 15.89 29.34 11.17
C GLY A 121 14.61 29.25 11.98
N LYS A 122 14.63 29.76 13.23
CA LYS A 122 13.55 29.60 14.23
C LYS A 122 12.18 29.58 13.55
N SER A 123 11.64 28.37 13.32
CA SER A 123 10.29 28.24 12.77
C SER A 123 9.41 28.92 13.79
N ALA A 124 8.63 29.92 13.37
CA ALA A 124 7.59 30.50 14.21
C ALA A 124 6.87 29.34 14.91
N THR A 125 6.85 29.35 16.24
CA THR A 125 6.17 28.33 17.04
C THR A 125 4.76 28.25 16.51
N LYS A 126 4.44 27.17 15.78
CA LYS A 126 3.08 26.95 15.29
C LYS A 126 2.22 26.91 16.53
N LYS A 127 1.31 27.89 16.67
CA LYS A 127 0.38 27.93 17.80
C LYS A 127 -0.32 26.58 17.89
N LEU A 128 -0.33 25.99 19.08
CA LEU A 128 -1.01 24.73 19.32
C LEU A 128 -2.51 24.94 19.04
N ASN A 129 -2.99 24.40 17.93
CA ASN A 129 -4.39 24.45 17.56
C ASN A 129 -5.14 23.34 18.30
N TRP A 130 -6.36 23.62 18.75
CA TRP A 130 -7.30 22.63 19.28
C TRP A 130 -7.46 21.41 18.38
N VAL A 131 -7.39 21.59 17.06
CA VAL A 131 -7.40 20.48 16.09
C VAL A 131 -6.22 19.52 16.31
N THR A 132 -5.01 20.05 16.55
CA THR A 132 -3.82 19.25 16.83
C THR A 132 -3.94 18.52 18.16
N VAL A 133 -4.44 19.19 19.21
CA VAL A 133 -4.67 18.57 20.52
C VAL A 133 -5.67 17.41 20.39
N ARG A 134 -6.80 17.64 19.73
CA ARG A 134 -7.81 16.61 19.49
C ARG A 134 -7.25 15.44 18.68
N ALA A 135 -6.47 15.69 17.63
CA ALA A 135 -5.82 14.64 16.86
C ALA A 135 -4.86 13.81 17.71
N LEU A 136 -4.05 14.45 18.57
CA LEU A 136 -3.14 13.75 19.49
C LEU A 136 -3.90 12.90 20.51
N LEU A 137 -5.02 13.40 21.05
CA LEU A 137 -5.87 12.64 21.96
C LEU A 137 -6.48 11.42 21.27
N ILE A 138 -6.97 11.57 20.04
CA ILE A 138 -7.52 10.46 19.26
C ILE A 138 -6.45 9.40 18.99
N ILE A 139 -5.25 9.81 18.57
CA ILE A 139 -4.14 8.88 18.32
C ILE A 139 -3.73 8.20 19.63
N GLY A 140 -3.56 8.96 20.72
CA GLY A 140 -3.22 8.42 22.04
C GLY A 140 -4.25 7.42 22.57
N TRP A 141 -5.54 7.67 22.33
CA TRP A 141 -6.60 6.73 22.70
C TRP A 141 -6.61 5.48 21.81
N ARG A 142 -6.68 5.65 20.48
CA ARG A 142 -6.79 4.52 19.55
C ARG A 142 -5.52 3.67 19.58
N GLN A 143 -4.37 4.27 19.32
CA GLN A 143 -3.09 3.54 19.24
C GLN A 143 -2.52 3.21 20.62
N GLY A 144 -2.73 4.05 21.63
CA GLY A 144 -2.12 3.87 22.95
C GLY A 144 -2.96 3.08 23.95
N VAL A 145 -4.28 2.90 23.73
CA VAL A 145 -5.17 2.19 24.67
C VAL A 145 -5.92 1.06 24.00
N TRP A 146 -6.57 1.31 22.86
CA TRP A 146 -7.49 0.36 22.23
C TRP A 146 -6.79 -0.75 21.42
N ARG A 147 -5.73 -0.43 20.67
CA ARG A 147 -5.04 -1.39 19.80
C ARG A 147 -4.10 -2.33 20.58
N ASP A 148 -3.96 -3.56 20.09
CA ASP A 148 -3.01 -4.53 20.66
C ASP A 148 -1.54 -4.07 20.54
N THR A 149 -1.25 -3.19 19.58
CA THR A 149 0.08 -2.58 19.37
C THR A 149 0.43 -1.47 20.37
N ARG A 150 -0.41 -1.20 21.37
CA ARG A 150 -0.22 -0.13 22.38
C ARG A 150 1.16 -0.08 23.03
N TRP A 151 1.69 -1.23 23.45
CA TRP A 151 3.00 -1.27 24.11
C TRP A 151 4.13 -0.92 23.14
N GLN A 152 4.03 -1.37 21.88
CA GLN A 152 4.96 -0.99 20.83
C GLN A 152 4.86 0.51 20.53
N PHE A 153 3.64 1.05 20.44
CA PHE A 153 3.40 2.47 20.22
C PHE A 153 4.05 3.34 21.29
N TRP A 154 3.79 3.06 22.58
CA TRP A 154 4.38 3.84 23.69
C TRP A 154 5.89 3.72 23.76
N ARG A 155 6.45 2.51 23.56
CA ARG A 155 7.90 2.28 23.51
C ARG A 155 8.55 3.10 22.39
N ASN A 156 7.98 3.05 21.20
CA ASN A 156 8.49 3.79 20.04
C ASN A 156 8.36 5.30 20.25
N LEU A 157 7.23 5.76 20.81
CA LEU A 157 6.98 7.17 21.09
C LEU A 157 7.99 7.74 22.09
N TRP A 158 8.26 7.01 23.17
CA TRP A 158 9.25 7.38 24.17
C TRP A 158 10.67 7.42 23.58
N SER A 159 11.03 6.43 22.77
CA SER A 159 12.30 6.42 22.05
C SER A 159 12.43 7.60 21.09
N MET A 160 11.36 7.92 20.35
CA MET A 160 11.30 9.07 19.44
C MET A 160 11.46 10.40 20.18
N TYR A 161 10.81 10.57 21.32
CA TYR A 161 10.95 11.77 22.15
C TYR A 161 12.41 12.00 22.59
N ARG A 162 13.13 10.94 22.96
CA ARG A 162 14.54 11.06 23.38
C ARG A 162 15.51 11.29 22.23
N HIS A 163 15.33 10.62 21.10
CA HIS A 163 16.35 10.59 20.05
C HIS A 163 16.02 11.40 18.79
N ASN A 164 14.76 11.74 18.56
CA ASN A 164 14.34 12.59 17.44
C ASN A 164 13.09 13.42 17.79
N PRO A 165 13.20 14.37 18.75
CA PRO A 165 12.06 15.21 19.16
C PRO A 165 11.55 16.09 18.01
N GLY A 166 12.42 16.50 17.08
CA GLY A 166 12.04 17.30 15.92
C GLY A 166 11.17 16.54 14.90
N GLY A 167 11.34 15.22 14.80
CA GLY A 167 10.55 14.35 13.93
C GLY A 167 9.25 13.82 14.56
N LEU A 168 9.02 14.06 15.86
CA LEU A 168 7.93 13.44 16.63
C LEU A 168 6.55 13.72 16.03
N SER A 169 6.29 14.97 15.63
CA SER A 169 5.01 15.34 15.02
C SER A 169 4.77 14.61 13.70
N SER A 170 5.79 14.49 12.84
CA SER A 170 5.67 13.77 11.57
C SER A 170 5.53 12.27 11.76
N TYR A 171 6.24 11.70 12.74
CA TYR A 171 6.08 10.30 13.14
C TYR A 171 4.66 9.99 13.60
N LEU A 172 4.08 10.83 14.47
CA LEU A 172 2.70 10.69 14.93
C LEU A 172 1.68 10.83 13.79
N SER A 173 1.92 11.73 12.83
CA SER A 173 1.09 11.84 11.63
C SER A 173 1.11 10.54 10.80
N VAL A 174 2.26 9.88 10.65
CA VAL A 174 2.34 8.59 9.96
C VAL A 174 1.68 7.49 10.78
N CYS A 175 1.84 7.47 12.11
CA CYS A 175 1.13 6.53 12.97
C CYS A 175 -0.39 6.68 12.85
N ALA A 176 -0.90 7.90 12.64
CA ALA A 176 -2.34 8.10 12.42
C ALA A 176 -2.85 7.45 11.12
N GLN A 177 -2.01 7.36 10.09
CA GLN A 177 -2.39 6.79 8.80
C GLN A 177 -2.73 5.29 8.88
N ILE A 178 -2.16 4.55 9.84
CA ILE A 178 -2.45 3.12 9.98
C ILE A 178 -3.92 2.85 10.33
N GLU A 179 -4.62 3.80 10.95
CA GLU A 179 -6.06 3.66 11.23
C GLU A 179 -6.85 3.52 9.94
N HIS A 180 -6.50 4.30 8.91
CA HIS A 180 -7.09 4.15 7.58
C HIS A 180 -6.61 2.86 6.92
N PHE A 181 -5.31 2.56 6.92
CA PHE A 181 -4.79 1.40 6.20
C PHE A 181 -5.25 0.05 6.75
N VAL A 182 -5.56 -0.05 8.05
CA VAL A 182 -6.12 -1.29 8.63
C VAL A 182 -7.53 -1.58 8.13
N GLU A 183 -8.35 -0.54 7.94
CA GLU A 183 -9.65 -0.69 7.31
C GLU A 183 -9.49 -0.90 5.80
N TYR A 184 -8.59 -0.13 5.18
CA TYR A 184 -8.41 -0.13 3.74
C TYR A 184 -7.86 -1.47 3.20
N ARG A 185 -6.97 -2.15 3.92
CA ARG A 185 -6.52 -3.51 3.53
C ARG A 185 -7.68 -4.52 3.49
N GLN A 186 -8.71 -4.33 4.32
CA GLN A 186 -9.90 -5.18 4.30
C GLN A 186 -10.72 -4.88 3.05
N ILE A 187 -10.97 -3.60 2.77
CA ILE A 187 -11.66 -3.16 1.54
C ILE A 187 -10.94 -3.68 0.29
N VAL A 188 -9.62 -3.54 0.23
CA VAL A 188 -8.81 -4.05 -0.88
C VAL A 188 -8.96 -5.56 -1.03
N ARG A 189 -8.90 -6.33 0.06
CA ARG A 189 -9.11 -7.78 0.00
C ARG A 189 -10.50 -8.11 -0.54
N ASP A 190 -11.54 -7.54 0.05
CA ASP A 190 -12.92 -7.88 -0.26
C ASP A 190 -13.29 -7.50 -1.70
N GLU A 191 -12.87 -6.30 -2.16
CA GLU A 191 -13.14 -5.85 -3.54
C GLU A 191 -12.36 -6.66 -4.59
N ILE A 192 -11.11 -7.02 -4.33
CA ILE A 192 -10.31 -7.83 -5.27
C ILE A 192 -10.79 -9.28 -5.30
N GLU A 193 -11.13 -9.88 -4.16
CA GLU A 193 -11.72 -11.22 -4.11
C GLU A 193 -13.06 -11.27 -4.86
N ALA A 194 -13.92 -10.27 -4.68
CA ALA A 194 -15.18 -10.18 -5.41
C ALA A 194 -14.98 -10.05 -6.93
N GLN A 195 -14.07 -9.18 -7.37
CA GLN A 195 -13.75 -9.01 -8.80
C GLN A 195 -13.10 -10.26 -9.39
N LEU A 196 -12.25 -10.95 -8.63
CA LEU A 196 -11.61 -12.20 -9.06
C LEU A 196 -12.63 -13.32 -9.22
N ALA A 197 -13.58 -13.45 -8.28
CA ALA A 197 -14.65 -14.44 -8.37
C ALA A 197 -15.53 -14.21 -9.61
N GLU A 198 -15.83 -12.95 -9.94
CA GLU A 198 -16.58 -12.60 -11.15
C GLU A 198 -15.78 -12.90 -12.42
N TYR A 199 -14.48 -12.61 -12.43
CA TYR A 199 -13.58 -12.97 -13.54
C TYR A 199 -13.57 -14.49 -13.81
N LEU A 200 -13.40 -15.30 -12.77
CA LEU A 200 -13.35 -16.76 -12.91
C LEU A 200 -14.67 -17.34 -13.42
N LYS A 201 -15.81 -16.77 -13.03
CA LYS A 201 -17.13 -17.14 -13.56
C LYS A 201 -17.24 -16.85 -15.05
N GLN A 202 -16.81 -15.67 -15.49
CA GLN A 202 -16.83 -15.26 -16.90
C GLN A 202 -15.93 -16.17 -17.75
N GLU A 203 -14.72 -16.49 -17.28
CA GLU A 203 -13.85 -17.43 -18.00
C GLU A 203 -14.43 -18.84 -18.11
N ALA A 204 -15.07 -19.34 -17.04
CA ALA A 204 -15.71 -20.65 -17.05
C ALA A 204 -16.88 -20.72 -18.05
N GLN A 205 -17.67 -19.64 -18.15
CA GLN A 205 -18.76 -19.53 -19.13
C GLN A 205 -18.21 -19.54 -20.56
N LEU A 206 -17.25 -18.67 -20.87
CA LEU A 206 -16.61 -18.60 -22.19
C LEU A 206 -15.98 -19.93 -22.61
N THR A 207 -15.33 -20.62 -21.68
CA THR A 207 -14.73 -21.93 -21.92
C THR A 207 -15.80 -23.00 -22.20
N THR A 208 -16.95 -22.92 -21.53
CA THR A 208 -18.07 -23.84 -21.74
C THR A 208 -18.72 -23.60 -23.10
N GLU A 209 -19.00 -22.35 -23.46
CA GLU A 209 -19.56 -21.96 -24.75
C GLU A 209 -18.65 -22.38 -25.91
N ALA A 210 -17.34 -22.16 -25.80
CA ALA A 210 -16.37 -22.60 -26.80
C ALA A 210 -16.33 -24.12 -26.98
N LYS A 211 -16.47 -24.89 -25.89
CA LYS A 211 -16.55 -26.37 -25.96
C LYS A 211 -17.83 -26.85 -26.64
N VAL A 212 -18.97 -26.22 -26.35
CA VAL A 212 -20.25 -26.54 -26.99
C VAL A 212 -20.21 -26.21 -28.48
N ALA A 213 -19.67 -25.05 -28.86
CA ALA A 213 -19.53 -24.64 -30.25
C ALA A 213 -18.60 -25.55 -31.07
N ASN A 214 -17.53 -26.08 -30.47
CA ASN A 214 -16.61 -27.01 -31.14
C ASN A 214 -17.14 -28.46 -31.21
N ALA A 215 -18.20 -28.79 -30.47
CA ALA A 215 -18.82 -30.11 -30.45
C ALA A 215 -20.05 -30.21 -31.39
N ALA A 216 -20.53 -29.07 -31.92
CA ALA A 216 -21.63 -28.95 -32.88
C ALA A 216 -21.09 -28.85 -34.31
#